data_AF-A0AAN4R4S2-F1
#
_entry.id   AF-A0AAN4R4S2-F1
#
_cell.length_a   1.000
_cell.length_b   1.000
_cell.length_c   1.000
_cell.angle_alpha   90.00
_cell.angle_beta   90.00
_cell.angle_gamma   90.00
#
_symmetry.space_group_name_H-M   'P 1'
#
loop_
_entity.id
_entity.type
_entity.pdbx_description
1 polymer ?
#
loop_
_entity_poly.entity_id
_entity_poly.type
_entity_poly.pdbx_seq_one_letter_code
_entity_poly.pdbx_strand_id
1 'polypeptide(L)'
;MSFKKIIPRRRKIYLELLSDIDLQLKKAYSEENTKSGLSKADLARKLEKDKSFVTRIFNGTRNITVETIADMAYALNRKINFELTEENHRAGKNEQIKPSVIMMGVGK
;
A
#
# COMPACT_ATOMS: atom_id res chain seq x y z
N MET A 1 7.44 -1.29 28.66
CA MET A 1 6.24 -0.42 28.78
C MET A 1 5.73 -0.14 27.37
N SER A 2 4.48 -0.46 27.05
CA SER A 2 3.92 -0.34 25.68
C SER A 2 2.99 0.86 25.59
N PHE A 3 3.33 1.84 24.77
CA PHE A 3 2.50 3.02 24.55
C PHE A 3 1.40 2.68 23.54
N LYS A 4 0.14 2.68 24.01
CA LYS A 4 -1.05 2.53 23.17
C LYS A 4 -1.22 3.81 22.34
N LYS A 5 -0.72 3.84 21.11
CA LYS A 5 -0.83 5.02 20.24
C LYS A 5 -2.22 5.05 19.62
N ILE A 6 -3.07 5.98 20.05
CA ILE A 6 -4.37 6.24 19.43
C ILE A 6 -4.10 6.88 18.06
N ILE A 7 -4.45 6.17 16.98
CA ILE A 7 -4.30 6.68 15.61
C ILE A 7 -5.62 7.35 15.20
N PRO A 8 -5.64 8.65 14.85
CA PRO A 8 -6.86 9.34 14.40
C PRO A 8 -7.49 8.66 13.17
N ARG A 9 -8.84 8.66 13.06
CA ARG A 9 -9.56 8.03 11.93
C ARG A 9 -9.05 8.48 10.56
N ARG A 10 -8.84 9.80 10.37
CA ARG A 10 -8.24 10.35 9.13
C ARG A 10 -6.90 9.70 8.79
N ARG A 11 -6.03 9.48 9.79
CA ARG A 11 -4.72 8.85 9.59
C ARG A 11 -4.86 7.36 9.31
N LYS A 12 -5.81 6.68 9.94
CA LYS A 12 -6.10 5.26 9.69
C LYS A 12 -6.50 5.04 8.23
N ILE A 13 -7.47 5.79 7.71
CA ILE A 13 -7.93 5.69 6.30
C ILE A 13 -6.76 5.90 5.33
N TYR A 14 -5.90 6.89 5.59
CA TYR A 14 -4.71 7.11 4.77
C TYR A 14 -3.72 5.94 4.79
N LEU A 15 -3.49 5.34 5.97
CA LEU A 15 -2.58 4.19 6.09
C LEU A 15 -3.15 2.93 5.43
N GLU A 16 -4.47 2.73 5.51
CA GLU A 16 -5.18 1.66 4.80
C GLU A 16 -4.99 1.81 3.29
N LEU A 17 -5.32 2.99 2.75
CA LEU A 17 -5.12 3.27 1.32
C LEU A 17 -3.66 3.07 0.88
N LEU A 18 -2.69 3.57 1.65
CA LEU A 18 -1.27 3.35 1.34
C LEU A 18 -0.90 1.86 1.33
N SER A 19 -1.42 1.08 2.28
CA SER A 19 -1.14 -0.36 2.38
C SER A 19 -1.73 -1.11 1.19
N ASP A 20 -2.95 -0.74 0.78
CA ASP A 20 -3.61 -1.33 -0.38
C ASP A 20 -2.85 -1.02 -1.68
N ILE A 21 -2.40 0.22 -1.86
CA ILE A 21 -1.59 0.63 -3.02
C ILE A 21 -0.26 -0.15 -3.04
N ASP A 22 0.45 -0.24 -1.92
CA ASP A 22 1.72 -0.96 -1.83
C ASP A 22 1.56 -2.44 -2.16
N LEU A 23 0.53 -3.09 -1.61
CA LEU A 23 0.22 -4.49 -1.88
C LEU A 23 -0.11 -4.71 -3.36
N GLN A 24 -0.94 -3.85 -3.96
CA GLN A 24 -1.32 -3.95 -5.37
C GLN A 24 -0.11 -3.77 -6.30
N LEU A 25 0.76 -2.78 -6.04
CA LEU A 25 1.97 -2.56 -6.82
C LEU A 25 2.95 -3.74 -6.70
N LYS A 26 3.16 -4.27 -5.49
CA LYS A 26 4.01 -5.44 -5.26
C LYS A 26 3.48 -6.68 -5.97
N LYS A 27 2.16 -6.91 -5.91
CA LYS A 27 1.51 -8.01 -6.60
C LYS A 27 1.68 -7.88 -8.12
N ALA A 28 1.36 -6.72 -8.69
CA ALA A 28 1.51 -6.46 -10.12
C ALA A 28 2.97 -6.64 -10.59
N TYR A 29 3.93 -6.16 -9.81
CA TYR A 29 5.36 -6.38 -10.09
C TYR A 29 5.74 -7.86 -10.04
N SER A 30 5.30 -8.59 -9.01
CA SER A 30 5.60 -10.02 -8.86
C SER A 30 5.04 -10.84 -10.03
N GLU A 31 3.81 -10.55 -10.45
CA GLU A 31 3.18 -11.15 -11.62
C GLU A 31 3.97 -10.88 -12.90
N GLU A 32 4.34 -9.62 -13.15
CA GLU A 32 5.06 -9.24 -14.36
C GLU A 32 6.51 -9.79 -14.36
N ASN A 33 7.19 -9.75 -13.22
CA ASN A 33 8.51 -10.35 -13.05
C ASN A 33 8.49 -11.87 -13.33
N THR A 34 7.45 -12.58 -12.86
CA THR A 34 7.30 -14.01 -13.13
C THR A 34 6.98 -14.28 -14.60
N LYS A 35 6.20 -13.41 -15.24
CA LYS A 35 5.74 -13.57 -16.62
C LYS A 35 6.82 -13.24 -17.66
N SER A 36 7.56 -12.16 -17.47
CA SER A 36 8.48 -11.61 -18.49
C SER A 36 9.93 -11.43 -17.98
N GLY A 37 10.22 -11.74 -16.72
CA GLY A 37 11.52 -11.48 -16.11
C GLY A 37 11.77 -9.99 -15.81
N LEU A 38 10.73 -9.15 -15.82
CA LEU A 38 10.84 -7.72 -15.60
C LEU A 38 11.45 -7.39 -14.23
N SER A 39 12.63 -6.79 -14.24
CA SER A 39 13.34 -6.36 -13.04
C SER A 39 12.99 -4.92 -12.62
N LYS A 40 13.33 -4.54 -11.39
CA LYS A 40 13.27 -3.14 -10.92
C LYS A 40 14.14 -2.19 -11.75
N ALA A 41 15.22 -2.68 -12.35
CA ALA A 41 16.06 -1.87 -13.24
C ALA A 41 15.34 -1.59 -14.56
N ASP A 42 14.53 -2.54 -15.04
CA ASP A 42 13.75 -2.37 -16.27
C ASP A 42 12.61 -1.35 -16.07
N LEU A 43 11.94 -1.42 -14.91
CA LEU A 43 10.97 -0.39 -14.52
C LEU A 43 11.60 1.00 -14.48
N ALA A 44 12.78 1.12 -13.86
CA ALA A 44 13.48 2.40 -13.77
C ALA A 44 13.81 2.96 -15.16
N ARG A 45 14.29 2.09 -16.06
CA ARG A 45 14.57 2.46 -17.47
C ARG A 45 13.31 2.88 -18.22
N LYS A 46 12.20 2.15 -18.09
CA LYS A 46 10.92 2.50 -18.73
C LYS A 46 10.36 3.84 -18.26
N LEU A 47 10.62 4.21 -17.02
CA LEU A 47 10.15 5.45 -16.40
C LEU A 47 11.13 6.61 -16.57
N GLU A 48 12.30 6.38 -17.16
CA GLU A 48 13.39 7.36 -17.21
C GLU A 48 13.75 7.90 -15.81
N LYS A 49 13.74 7.01 -14.80
CA LYS A 49 14.08 7.31 -13.40
C LYS A 49 15.24 6.45 -12.90
N ASP A 50 15.81 6.85 -11.77
CA ASP A 50 16.80 6.05 -11.05
C ASP A 50 16.21 4.76 -10.46
N LYS A 51 17.01 3.69 -10.42
CA LYS A 51 16.65 2.44 -9.71
C LYS A 51 16.33 2.69 -8.22
N SER A 52 16.96 3.70 -7.62
CA SER A 52 16.72 4.10 -6.23
C SER A 52 15.30 4.66 -6.04
N PHE A 53 14.73 5.31 -7.07
CA PHE A 53 13.34 5.78 -7.08
C PHE A 53 12.37 4.59 -7.03
N VAL A 54 12.55 3.60 -7.92
CA VAL A 54 11.70 2.39 -7.96
C VAL A 54 11.81 1.57 -6.66
N THR A 55 13.03 1.36 -6.17
CA THR A 55 13.27 0.60 -4.93
C THR A 55 12.56 1.22 -3.73
N ARG A 56 12.58 2.54 -3.67
CA ARG A 56 11.99 3.36 -2.63
C ARG A 56 10.47 3.31 -2.61
N ILE A 57 9.83 3.17 -3.78
CA ILE A 57 8.37 2.94 -3.89
C ILE A 57 8.01 1.60 -3.23
N PHE A 58 8.70 0.52 -3.58
CA PHE A 58 8.43 -0.82 -3.03
C PHE A 58 8.81 -1.00 -1.55
N ASN A 59 9.61 -0.10 -1.00
CA ASN A 59 9.99 -0.14 0.41
C ASN A 59 8.96 0.55 1.32
N GLY A 60 7.87 1.12 0.78
CA GLY A 60 6.72 1.60 1.57
C GLY A 60 6.99 2.76 2.53
N THR A 61 8.13 3.45 2.40
CA THR A 61 8.57 4.46 3.38
C THR A 61 8.03 5.87 3.13
N ARG A 62 7.15 6.08 2.13
CA ARG A 62 6.81 7.44 1.65
C ARG A 62 5.34 7.64 1.34
N ASN A 63 4.95 8.91 1.45
CA ASN A 63 3.78 9.43 0.76
C ASN A 63 4.03 9.35 -0.75
N ILE A 64 3.32 8.46 -1.44
CA ILE A 64 3.37 8.32 -2.89
C ILE A 64 2.40 9.34 -3.53
N THR A 65 2.76 9.94 -4.65
CA THR A 65 1.85 10.83 -5.41
C THR A 65 1.01 10.02 -6.38
N VAL A 66 -0.13 10.56 -6.79
CA VAL A 66 -0.97 9.96 -7.83
C VAL A 66 -0.19 9.77 -9.14
N GLU A 67 0.67 10.73 -9.49
CA GLU A 67 1.59 10.64 -10.63
C GLU A 67 2.50 9.42 -10.53
N THR A 68 3.12 9.17 -9.38
CA THR A 68 3.96 7.98 -9.20
C THR A 68 3.17 6.67 -9.32
N ILE A 69 1.91 6.64 -8.86
CA ILE A 69 1.06 5.45 -9.03
C ILE A 69 0.76 5.24 -10.53
N ALA A 70 0.46 6.31 -11.27
CA ALA A 70 0.19 6.28 -12.70
C ALA A 70 1.41 5.80 -13.50
N ASP A 71 2.61 6.32 -13.20
CA ASP A 71 3.88 5.87 -13.77
C ASP A 71 4.07 4.37 -13.58
N MET A 72 3.90 3.88 -12.34
CA MET A 72 4.07 2.47 -12.04
C MET A 72 3.07 1.59 -12.79
N ALA A 73 1.81 2.02 -12.89
CA ALA A 73 0.79 1.31 -13.67
C ALA A 73 1.14 1.25 -15.16
N TYR A 74 1.60 2.36 -15.73
CA TYR A 74 2.10 2.42 -17.11
C TYR A 74 3.27 1.44 -17.31
N ALA A 75 4.30 1.49 -16.46
CA ALA A 75 5.49 0.66 -16.62
C ALA A 75 5.23 -0.85 -16.43
N LEU A 76 4.23 -1.20 -15.61
CA LEU A 76 3.75 -2.55 -15.37
C LEU A 76 2.67 -3.02 -16.36
N ASN A 77 2.31 -2.19 -17.34
CA ASN A 77 1.23 -2.46 -18.30
C ASN A 77 -0.10 -2.83 -17.62
N ARG A 78 -0.48 -2.06 -16.59
CA ARG A 78 -1.71 -2.22 -15.82
C ARG A 78 -2.57 -0.97 -15.88
N LYS A 79 -3.87 -1.15 -15.63
CA LYS A 79 -4.83 -0.07 -15.43
C LYS A 79 -5.12 0.09 -13.94
N ILE A 80 -5.24 1.34 -13.49
CA ILE A 80 -5.69 1.68 -12.14
C ILE A 80 -7.21 1.79 -12.16
N ASN A 81 -7.88 1.13 -11.21
CA ASN A 81 -9.29 1.34 -10.92
C ASN A 81 -9.40 1.83 -9.48
N PHE A 82 -10.17 2.89 -9.26
CA PHE A 82 -10.43 3.46 -7.94
C PHE A 82 -11.93 3.54 -7.71
N GLU A 83 -12.39 3.09 -6.54
CA GLU A 83 -13.79 3.06 -6.17
C GLU A 83 -13.92 3.61 -4.74
N LEU A 84 -14.86 4.53 -4.55
CA LEU A 84 -15.26 5.00 -3.23
C LEU A 84 -16.55 4.31 -2.85
N THR A 85 -16.50 3.51 -1.80
CA THR A 85 -17.67 2.83 -1.25
C THR A 85 -18.16 3.57 -0.01
N GLU A 86 -19.46 3.46 0.27
CA GLU A 86 -19.99 3.94 1.54
C GLU A 86 -19.37 3.12 2.67
N GLU A 87 -18.76 3.81 3.63
CA GLU A 87 -18.39 3.18 4.89
C GLU A 87 -19.69 2.92 5.63
N ASN A 88 -20.23 1.69 5.47
CA ASN A 88 -21.33 1.18 6.27
C ASN A 88 -20.90 1.16 7.74
N HIS A 89 -20.95 2.32 8.40
CA HIS A 89 -21.09 2.41 9.83
C HIS A 89 -22.42 1.76 10.14
N ARG A 90 -22.42 0.44 10.35
CA ARG A 90 -23.54 -0.23 11.00
C ARG A 90 -23.75 0.49 12.33
N ALA A 91 -24.66 1.45 12.32
CA ALA A 91 -25.41 1.88 13.47
C ALA A 91 -25.99 0.61 14.09
N GLY A 92 -25.38 0.13 15.17
CA GLY A 92 -25.67 -1.19 15.70
C GLY A 92 -24.84 -1.57 16.92
N LYS A 93 -25.24 -0.98 18.05
CA LYS A 93 -24.95 -1.35 19.45
C LYS A 93 -23.72 -0.70 20.07
N ASN A 94 -23.95 -0.22 21.29
CA ASN A 94 -23.01 0.34 22.25
C ASN A 94 -21.87 -0.64 22.62
N GLU A 95 -21.00 -0.97 21.68
CA GLU A 95 -19.71 -1.58 21.99
C GLU A 95 -18.72 -0.41 22.05
N GLN A 96 -18.43 0.03 23.27
CA GLN A 96 -17.30 0.91 23.53
C GLN A 96 -16.13 0.47 22.66
N ILE A 97 -15.55 1.41 21.91
CA ILE A 97 -14.37 1.19 21.06
C ILE A 97 -13.26 0.61 21.96
N LYS A 98 -13.20 -0.72 22.08
CA LYS A 98 -12.07 -1.44 22.63
C LYS A 98 -11.11 -1.62 21.45
N PRO A 99 -9.95 -0.93 21.45
CA PRO A 99 -9.01 -1.05 20.34
C PRO A 99 -8.62 -2.51 20.16
N SER A 100 -8.77 -3.02 18.95
CA SER A 100 -8.35 -4.35 18.54
C SER A 100 -6.84 -4.48 18.73
N VAL A 101 -6.46 -5.31 19.69
CA VAL A 101 -5.07 -5.70 19.93
C VAL A 101 -4.74 -6.82 18.96
N ILE A 102 -3.93 -6.52 17.93
CA ILE A 102 -3.31 -7.57 17.12
C ILE A 102 -2.20 -8.19 17.97
N MET A 103 -2.42 -9.39 18.49
CA MET A 103 -1.37 -10.20 19.11
C MET A 103 -0.56 -10.88 18.00
N MET A 104 0.69 -10.45 17.79
CA MET A 104 1.70 -11.32 17.19
C MET A 104 2.41 -12.04 18.34
N GLY A 105 2.16 -13.34 18.47
CA GLY A 105 2.85 -14.20 19.42
C GLY A 105 4.29 -14.45 18.96
N VAL A 106 5.24 -14.35 19.89
CA VAL A 106 6.55 -14.96 19.72
C VAL A 106 6.80 -15.78 20.98
N GLY A 107 6.94 -17.09 20.76
CA GLY A 107 7.26 -18.09 21.78
C GLY A 107 8.64 -17.86 22.39
N LYS A 108 8.81 -18.43 23.59
CA LYS A 108 10.04 -18.41 24.38
C LYS A 108 11.19 -19.14 23.69
#